data_AF-U7R0T8-F1
#
_entry.id   AF-U7R0T8-F1
#
_cell.length_a   1.000
_cell.length_b   1.000
_cell.length_c   1.000
_cell.angle_alpha   90.00
_cell.angle_beta   90.00
_cell.angle_gamma   90.00
#
_symmetry.space_group_name_H-M   'P 1'
#
loop_
_entity.id
_entity.type
_entity.pdbx_description
1 polymer ?
#
loop_
_entity_poly.entity_id
_entity_poly.type
_entity_poly.pdbx_seq_one_letter_code
_entity_poly.pdbx_strand_id
1 'polypeptide(L)' 'MYIDGLLIGRLTGKETTTKSYTSGTGKICIEIEGNGKPCKLRYAYNPLDEKPGTTIIGASNGTHNNYDDSVVVLNWPLS' A
#
# COMPACT_ATOMS: atom_id res chain seq x y z
N MET A 1 2.92 4.65 -5.78
CA MET A 1 2.39 3.35 -6.27
C MET A 1 2.92 3.14 -7.67
N TYR A 2 3.57 2.00 -7.87
CA TYR A 2 4.09 1.57 -9.15
C TYR A 2 3.34 0.33 -9.62
N ILE A 3 3.07 0.25 -10.92
CA ILE A 3 2.50 -0.92 -11.58
C ILE A 3 3.45 -1.26 -12.73
N ASP A 4 3.92 -2.50 -12.77
CA ASP A 4 4.89 -2.97 -13.77
C ASP A 4 6.15 -2.08 -13.85
N GLY A 5 6.55 -1.51 -12.72
CA GLY A 5 7.71 -0.62 -12.60
C GLY A 5 7.46 0.85 -12.97
N LEU A 6 6.26 1.20 -13.45
CA LEU A 6 5.88 2.57 -13.82
C LEU A 6 5.18 3.27 -12.65
N LEU A 7 5.54 4.52 -12.37
CA LEU A 7 4.86 5.34 -11.35
C LEU A 7 3.46 5.71 -11.86
N ILE A 8 2.41 5.13 -11.26
CA ILE A 8 1.02 5.36 -11.67
C ILE A 8 0.30 6.34 -10.76
N GLY A 9 0.68 6.41 -9.48
CA GLY A 9 -0.02 7.25 -8.52
C GLY A 9 0.81 7.64 -7.31
N ARG A 10 0.55 8.86 -6.84
CA ARG A 10 0.99 9.38 -5.55
C ARG A 10 -0.24 9.80 -4.74
N LEU A 11 -0.29 9.37 -3.49
CA LEU A 11 -1.29 9.82 -2.52
C LEU A 11 -0.55 10.62 -1.45
N THR A 12 -1.07 11.78 -1.10
CA THR A 12 -0.52 12.67 -0.07
C THR A 12 -1.67 13.27 0.71
N GLY A 13 -1.56 13.33 2.03
CA GLY A 13 -2.59 13.87 2.90
C GLY A 13 -2.74 13.04 4.17
N LYS A 14 -3.51 13.57 5.13
CA LYS A 14 -3.80 12.90 6.40
C LYS A 14 -5.12 12.13 6.40
N GLU A 15 -5.92 12.30 5.35
CA GLU A 15 -7.26 11.71 5.23
C GLU A 15 -7.23 10.37 4.49
N THR A 16 -8.24 9.54 4.76
CA THR A 16 -8.46 8.31 4.00
C THR A 16 -8.77 8.65 2.54
N THR A 17 -7.98 8.09 1.61
CA THR A 17 -8.17 8.26 0.17
C THR A 17 -8.18 6.91 -0.52
N THR A 18 -9.18 6.68 -1.38
CA THR A 18 -9.32 5.44 -2.16
C THR A 18 -9.18 5.73 -3.64
N LYS A 19 -8.42 4.87 -4.34
CA LYS A 19 -8.27 4.88 -5.80
C LYS A 19 -8.25 3.46 -6.34
N SER A 20 -8.77 3.29 -7.55
CA SER A 20 -8.81 2.01 -8.26
C SER A 20 -7.86 2.03 -9.46
N TYR A 21 -7.15 0.93 -9.67
CA TYR A 21 -6.18 0.77 -10.74
C TYR A 21 -6.25 -0.64 -11.34
N THR A 22 -5.91 -0.76 -12.61
CA THR A 22 -5.71 -2.07 -13.26
C THR A 22 -4.31 -2.58 -12.96
N SER A 23 -4.17 -3.83 -12.51
CA SER A 23 -2.91 -4.38 -12.00
C SER A 23 -1.84 -4.68 -13.05
N GLY A 24 -2.13 -4.52 -14.35
CA GLY A 24 -1.21 -4.90 -15.43
C GLY A 24 -0.81 -6.38 -15.32
N THR A 25 0.50 -6.67 -15.26
CA THR A 25 1.01 -8.05 -15.08
C THR A 25 0.82 -8.59 -13.65
N GLY A 26 0.31 -7.78 -12.72
CA GLY A 26 0.15 -8.12 -11.30
C GLY A 26 1.30 -7.66 -10.41
N LYS A 27 2.34 -7.02 -10.98
CA LYS A 27 3.48 -6.49 -10.23
C LYS A 27 3.15 -5.10 -9.69
N ILE A 28 2.77 -5.05 -8.41
CA ILE A 28 2.46 -3.80 -7.71
C ILE A 28 3.55 -3.52 -6.67
N CYS A 29 4.07 -2.29 -6.65
CA CYS A 29 4.99 -1.81 -5.63
C CYS A 29 4.42 -0.56 -4.94
N ILE A 30 4.45 -0.56 -3.61
CA ILE A 30 4.01 0.53 -2.77
C ILE A 30 5.22 1.10 -2.04
N GLU A 31 5.52 2.36 -2.32
CA GLU A 31 6.49 3.15 -1.57
C GLU A 31 5.74 4.11 -0.66
N ILE A 32 6.18 4.22 0.59
CA ILE A 32 5.63 5.12 1.59
C ILE A 32 6.79 5.94 2.17
N GLU A 33 6.65 7.25 2.10
CA GLU A 33 7.64 8.22 2.56
C GLU A 33 7.02 9.09 3.65
N GLY A 34 7.76 9.31 4.73
CA GLY A 34 7.42 10.25 5.80
C GLY A 34 8.62 11.15 6.08
N ASN A 35 8.38 12.46 6.18
CA ASN A 35 9.43 13.45 6.45
C ASN A 35 10.64 13.37 5.51
N GLY A 36 10.41 13.13 4.21
CA GLY A 36 11.49 13.08 3.21
C GLY A 36 12.26 11.76 3.16
N LYS A 37 11.84 10.73 3.92
CA LYS A 37 12.57 9.45 4.04
C LYS A 37 11.64 8.25 3.89
N PRO A 38 12.15 7.10 3.39
CA PRO A 38 11.38 5.86 3.34
C PRO A 38 10.92 5.42 4.74
N CYS A 39 9.66 5.02 4.87
CA CYS A 39 9.10 4.46 6.10
C CYS A 39 9.55 3.01 6.30
N LYS A 40 9.61 2.57 7.55
CA LYS A 40 9.66 1.13 7.87
C LYS A 40 8.29 0.52 7.59
N LEU A 41 8.26 -0.64 6.95
CA LEU A 41 7.02 -1.32 6.58
C LEU A 41 6.82 -2.60 7.38
N ARG A 42 5.58 -2.87 7.76
CA ARG A 42 5.08 -4.20 8.11
C ARG A 42 3.93 -4.52 7.18
N TYR A 43 3.89 -5.74 6.68
CA TYR A 43 2.84 -6.16 5.79
C TYR A 43 2.31 -7.53 6.17
N ALA A 44 1.01 -7.68 6.06
CA ALA A 44 0.35 -8.97 6.05
C ALA A 44 -0.08 -9.22 4.60
N TYR A 45 0.52 -10.24 3.99
CA TYR A 45 0.02 -10.79 2.75
C TYR A 45 -0.96 -11.90 3.11
N ASN A 46 -2.25 -11.69 2.82
CA ASN A 46 -3.27 -12.70 3.06
C ASN A 46 -3.79 -13.21 1.71
N PRO A 47 -3.09 -14.19 1.09
CA PRO A 47 -3.60 -14.91 -0.06
C PRO A 47 -4.59 -15.96 0.47
N LEU A 48 -5.75 -15.56 0.98
CA LEU A 48 -6.81 -16.56 1.12
C LEU A 48 -7.14 -16.95 -0.31
N ASP A 49 -6.81 -18.20 -0.66
CA ASP A 49 -6.68 -18.76 -2.01
C ASP A 49 -7.94 -18.66 -2.90
N GLU A 50 -9.03 -18.04 -2.42
CA GLU A 50 -10.21 -17.72 -3.20
C GLU A 50 -10.64 -16.28 -2.91
N LYS A 51 -10.81 -15.51 -3.99
CA LYS A 51 -11.17 -14.08 -4.00
C LYS A 51 -12.33 -13.78 -3.01
N PRO A 52 -12.29 -12.64 -2.29
CA PRO A 52 -11.39 -11.51 -2.48
C PRO A 52 -10.07 -11.58 -1.68
N GLY A 53 -8.97 -11.25 -2.36
CA GLY A 53 -7.65 -11.10 -1.74
C GLY A 53 -7.46 -9.70 -1.14
N THR A 54 -6.67 -9.63 -0.06
CA THR A 54 -6.31 -8.37 0.59
C THR A 54 -4.84 -8.36 1.01
N THR A 55 -4.18 -7.23 0.80
CA THR A 55 -2.85 -6.93 1.36
C THR A 55 -2.97 -5.68 2.21
N ILE A 56 -2.44 -5.75 3.44
CA ILE A 56 -2.39 -4.61 4.37
C ILE A 56 -0.94 -4.28 4.64
N ILE A 57 -0.57 -3.01 4.46
CA ILE A 57 0.77 -2.48 4.70
C ILE A 57 0.65 -1.34 5.72
N GLY A 58 1.24 -1.53 6.90
CA GLY A 58 1.43 -0.48 7.89
C GLY A 58 2.82 0.15 7.74
N ALA A 59 2.89 1.46 7.87
CA ALA A 59 4.11 2.24 7.76
C ALA A 59 4.41 2.98 9.06
N SER A 60 5.69 3.02 9.44
CA SER A 60 6.21 3.81 10.56
C SER A 60 7.29 4.76 10.04
N ASN A 61 7.14 6.06 10.30
CA ASN A 61 8.10 7.12 9.98
C ASN A 61 8.95 7.54 11.19
N GLY A 62 8.66 6.99 12.39
CA GLY A 62 9.36 7.32 13.64
C GLY A 62 9.92 6.12 14.40
N THR A 63 10.14 6.31 15.71
CA THR A 63 10.74 5.32 16.62
C THR A 63 9.72 4.48 17.38
N HIS A 64 8.44 4.88 17.39
CA HIS A 64 7.37 4.20 18.13
C HIS A 64 7.04 2.81 17.57
N ASN A 65 7.37 2.53 16.30
CA ASN A 65 7.21 1.24 15.62
C ASN A 65 5.79 0.62 15.82
N ASN A 66 4.76 1.47 15.86
CA ASN A 66 3.34 1.11 15.88
C ASN A 66 2.75 0.93 14.47
N TYR A 67 3.44 1.43 13.43
CA TYR A 67 3.13 1.22 12.00
C TYR A 67 1.76 1.77 11.56
N ASP A 68 1.29 2.84 12.20
CA ASP A 68 0.02 3.50 11.92
C ASP A 68 0.17 4.92 11.34
N ASP A 69 1.41 5.39 11.09
CA ASP A 69 1.67 6.69 10.45
C ASP A 69 1.05 6.76 9.05
N SER A 70 0.96 5.60 8.38
CA SER A 70 0.14 5.40 7.19
C SER A 70 -0.24 3.92 7.08
N VAL A 71 -1.48 3.64 6.66
CA VAL A 71 -1.96 2.29 6.40
C VAL A 71 -2.47 2.24 4.97
N VAL A 72 -1.93 1.31 4.18
CA VAL A 72 -2.37 1.02 2.82
C VAL A 72 -3.08 -0.32 2.81
N VAL A 73 -4.29 -0.32 2.27
CA VAL A 73 -5.07 -1.54 2.03
C VAL A 73 -5.26 -1.69 0.53
N LEU A 74 -4.84 -2.83 0.00
CA LEU A 74 -5.11 -3.25 -1.38
C LEU A 74 -6.13 -4.39 -1.32
N ASN A 75 -7.20 -4.32 -2.10
CA ASN A 75 -8.23 -5.36 -2.18
C ASN A 75 -8.58 -5.68 -3.63
N TRP A 76 -8.84 -6.95 -3.94
CA TRP A 76 -9.20 -7.41 -5.29
C TRP A 76 -9.98 -8.74 -5.30
N PRO A 77 -10.79 -9.03 -6.34
CA PRO A 77 -11.23 -8.08 -7.36
C PRO A 77 -12.13 -7.00 -6.72
N LEU A 78 -12.21 -5.85 -7.37
CA LEU A 78 -13.29 -4.91 -7.11
C LEU A 78 -14.52 -5.52 -7.79
N SER A 79 -15.58 -5.75 -7.01
CA SER A 79 -16.85 -6.37 -7.44
C SER A 79 -17.33 -5.90 -8.81
#